data_AF-A0A6A6ELU7-F1
#
_entry.id   AF-A0A6A6ELU7-F1
#
_cell.length_a   1.000
_cell.length_b   1.000
_cell.length_c   1.000
_cell.angle_alpha   90.00
_cell.angle_beta   90.00
_cell.angle_gamma   90.00
#
_symmetry.space_group_name_H-M   'P 1'
#
loop_
_entity.id
_entity.type
_entity.pdbx_description
1 polymer ?
#
loop_
_entity_poly.entity_id
_entity_poly.type
_entity_poly.pdbx_seq_one_letter_code
_entity_poly.pdbx_strand_id
1 'polypeptide(L)'
;MAEALQSLGNVLRDFKSSQQPTYVTQLAPFPQDKLPCFDGKNVNVFLNDFDDLSQHYRWTDQERIEKVLLYCKRHQRDIVQYSDEYKRALKEDGTWNTLRAELRKKFQETDSIQHEERAEFFE
;
A
#
# COMPACT_ATOMS: atom_id res chain seq x y z
N MET A 1 23.22 3.17 62.76
CA MET A 1 22.19 2.13 62.56
C MET A 1 21.77 2.20 61.11
N ALA A 2 21.88 1.06 60.40
CA ALA A 2 21.36 0.73 59.07
C ALA A 2 21.82 1.63 57.90
N GLU A 3 22.55 1.13 56.89
CA GLU A 3 22.05 0.26 55.80
C GLU A 3 20.81 0.89 55.13
N ALA A 4 20.72 1.10 53.81
CA ALA A 4 21.18 0.28 52.70
C ALA A 4 21.03 1.06 51.37
N LEU A 5 21.47 0.41 50.28
CA LEU A 5 21.14 0.67 48.86
C LEU A 5 21.96 1.81 48.23
N GLN A 6 23.19 1.60 47.75
CA GLN A 6 23.53 0.77 46.59
C GLN A 6 22.49 0.82 45.46
N SER A 7 22.96 1.41 44.35
CA SER A 7 22.94 0.82 43.01
C SER A 7 21.99 1.44 41.98
N LEU A 8 22.61 1.74 40.84
CA LEU A 8 22.07 1.78 39.48
C LEU A 8 21.27 3.03 39.07
N GLY A 9 21.99 3.95 38.42
CA GLY A 9 21.39 5.02 37.62
C GLY A 9 22.36 6.02 37.00
N ASN A 10 23.68 5.84 37.15
CA ASN A 10 24.70 6.64 36.46
C ASN A 10 24.94 6.12 35.04
N VAL A 11 23.98 6.26 34.12
CA VAL A 11 24.23 6.18 32.67
C VAL A 11 23.24 7.13 31.99
N LEU A 12 23.73 8.00 31.11
CA LEU A 12 22.99 8.98 30.28
C LEU A 12 22.77 10.37 30.89
N ARG A 13 23.82 10.91 31.52
CA ARG A 13 24.04 12.36 31.55
C ARG A 13 24.92 12.69 30.35
N ASP A 14 24.31 12.97 29.19
CA ASP A 14 24.85 13.78 28.08
C ASP A 14 24.00 13.57 26.83
N PHE A 15 22.91 14.32 26.69
CA PHE A 15 22.41 14.78 25.38
C PHE A 15 21.50 15.99 25.63
N LYS A 16 22.14 17.14 25.84
CA LYS A 16 21.50 18.44 25.79
C LYS A 16 21.53 18.87 24.32
N SER A 17 20.45 18.66 23.58
CA SER A 17 20.19 19.42 22.35
C SER A 17 18.69 19.62 22.17
N SER A 18 18.27 20.85 22.46
CA SER A 18 17.12 21.58 21.90
C SER A 18 15.83 20.82 21.57
N GLN A 19 14.81 21.15 22.37
CA GLN A 19 13.39 20.97 22.10
C GLN A 19 13.00 21.38 20.66
N GLN A 20 12.43 20.44 19.91
CA GLN A 20 11.07 20.58 19.37
C GLN A 20 10.45 19.18 19.34
N PRO A 21 9.33 18.90 20.04
CA PRO A 21 8.50 17.78 19.63
C PRO A 21 7.91 18.17 18.27
N THR A 22 8.51 17.65 17.20
CA THR A 22 7.84 17.60 15.91
C THR A 22 6.50 16.90 16.15
N TYR A 23 5.41 17.66 16.03
CA TYR A 23 4.09 17.06 15.87
C TYR A 23 4.18 16.26 14.58
N VAL A 24 4.52 14.97 14.69
CA VAL A 24 4.20 14.01 13.65
C VAL A 24 2.69 14.05 13.58
N THR A 25 2.16 14.75 12.59
CA THR A 25 0.74 14.74 12.25
C THR A 25 0.41 13.31 11.82
N GLN A 26 0.24 12.41 12.78
CA GLN A 26 -0.25 11.06 12.54
C GLN A 26 -1.70 11.26 12.09
N LEU A 27 -1.90 11.22 10.77
CA LEU A 27 -3.24 11.22 10.19
C LEU A 27 -4.05 10.12 10.86
N ALA A 28 -5.31 10.43 11.16
CA ALA A 28 -6.20 9.46 11.79
C ALA A 28 -6.18 8.14 10.98
N PRO A 29 -6.09 6.99 11.66
CA PRO A 29 -6.07 5.70 10.98
C PRO A 29 -7.30 5.59 10.09
N PHE A 30 -7.07 5.25 8.82
CA PHE A 30 -8.15 5.02 7.86
C PHE A 30 -9.07 3.92 8.38
N PRO A 31 -10.39 4.07 8.25
CA PRO A 31 -11.35 3.09 8.74
C PRO A 31 -11.00 1.70 8.20
N GLN A 32 -10.73 0.77 9.12
CA GLN A 32 -10.26 -0.58 8.77
C GLN A 32 -11.29 -1.36 7.95
N ASP A 33 -12.58 -1.10 8.16
CA ASP A 33 -13.70 -1.66 7.39
C ASP A 33 -13.72 -1.21 5.92
N LYS A 34 -12.97 -0.16 5.56
CA LYS A 34 -12.89 0.37 4.19
C LYS A 34 -11.54 0.10 3.52
N LEU A 35 -10.69 -0.73 4.11
CA LEU A 35 -9.40 -1.02 3.51
C LEU A 35 -9.62 -1.76 2.17
N PRO A 36 -9.12 -1.22 1.05
CA PRO A 36 -9.27 -1.85 -0.25
C PRO A 36 -8.52 -3.20 -0.24
N CYS A 37 -9.14 -4.24 -0.79
CA CYS A 37 -8.51 -5.54 -0.93
C CYS A 37 -8.83 -6.11 -2.30
N PHE A 38 -7.83 -6.17 -3.17
CA PHE A 38 -8.01 -6.65 -4.54
C PHE A 38 -7.96 -8.17 -4.60
N ASP A 39 -9.09 -8.80 -4.92
CA ASP A 39 -9.22 -10.24 -5.12
C ASP A 39 -9.21 -10.66 -6.60
N GLY A 40 -8.99 -9.72 -7.52
CA GLY A 40 -8.97 -9.98 -8.96
C GLY A 40 -10.26 -9.58 -9.67
N LYS A 41 -11.32 -9.27 -8.91
CA LYS A 41 -12.62 -8.84 -9.44
C LYS A 41 -12.80 -7.34 -9.27
N ASN A 42 -13.62 -6.73 -10.13
CA ASN A 42 -14.03 -5.32 -10.00
C ASN A 42 -12.85 -4.35 -9.80
N VAL A 43 -11.82 -4.46 -10.65
CA VAL A 43 -10.59 -3.64 -10.57
C VAL A 43 -10.87 -2.13 -10.46
N ASN A 44 -11.95 -1.64 -11.06
CA ASN A 44 -12.35 -0.23 -10.96
C ASN A 44 -12.71 0.19 -9.52
N VAL A 45 -13.43 -0.65 -8.78
CA VAL A 45 -13.82 -0.37 -7.39
C VAL A 45 -12.58 -0.32 -6.53
N PHE A 46 -11.72 -1.33 -6.63
CA PHE A 46 -10.45 -1.38 -5.91
C PHE A 46 -9.57 -0.14 -6.18
N LEU A 47 -9.40 0.24 -7.46
CA LEU A 47 -8.56 1.38 -7.82
C LEU A 47 -9.13 2.71 -7.33
N ASN A 48 -10.46 2.84 -7.21
CA ASN A 48 -11.09 4.04 -6.66
C ASN A 48 -10.91 4.09 -5.14
N ASP A 49 -11.21 3.00 -4.43
CA ASP A 49 -11.07 2.90 -2.98
C ASP A 49 -9.59 3.10 -2.55
N PHE A 50 -8.65 2.59 -3.34
CA PHE A 50 -7.22 2.81 -3.13
C PHE A 50 -6.81 4.26 -3.41
N ASP A 51 -7.43 4.93 -4.38
CA ASP A 51 -7.17 6.35 -4.63
C ASP A 51 -7.66 7.20 -3.46
N ASP A 52 -8.88 6.96 -2.96
CA ASP A 52 -9.42 7.61 -1.76
C ASP A 52 -8.50 7.41 -0.53
N LEU A 53 -8.01 6.19 -0.32
CA LEU A 53 -7.04 5.86 0.73
C LEU A 53 -5.74 6.66 0.55
N SER A 54 -5.20 6.67 -0.67
CA SER A 54 -3.95 7.35 -0.97
C SER A 54 -4.05 8.87 -0.83
N GLN A 55 -5.22 9.44 -1.14
CA GLN A 55 -5.51 10.86 -0.95
C GLN A 55 -5.63 11.20 0.53
N HIS A 56 -6.31 10.36 1.32
CA HIS A 56 -6.42 10.53 2.78
C HIS A 56 -5.05 10.61 3.44
N TYR A 57 -4.13 9.73 3.04
CA TYR A 57 -2.75 9.73 3.55
C TYR A 57 -1.78 10.63 2.78
N ARG A 58 -2.24 11.30 1.72
CA ARG A 58 -1.45 12.16 0.82
C ARG A 58 -0.19 11.47 0.27
N TRP A 59 -0.33 10.21 -0.14
CA TRP A 59 0.77 9.47 -0.75
C TRP A 59 1.17 10.04 -2.10
N THR A 60 2.49 10.09 -2.30
CA THR A 60 3.11 10.37 -3.60
C THR A 60 2.87 9.23 -4.60
N ASP A 61 3.04 9.49 -5.90
CA ASP A 61 2.93 8.46 -6.95
C ASP A 61 3.79 7.23 -6.65
N GLN A 62 5.04 7.46 -6.24
CA GLN A 62 5.97 6.40 -5.90
C GLN A 62 5.47 5.57 -4.72
N GLU A 63 4.99 6.22 -3.65
CA GLU A 63 4.42 5.52 -2.50
C GLU A 63 3.18 4.70 -2.86
N ARG A 64 2.33 5.21 -3.77
CA ARG A 64 1.17 4.47 -4.26
C ARG A 64 1.60 3.21 -4.99
N ILE A 65 2.60 3.31 -5.87
CA ILE A 65 3.14 2.18 -6.64
C ILE A 65 3.77 1.13 -5.71
N GLU A 66 4.50 1.54 -4.69
CA GLU A 66 5.10 0.59 -3.73
C GLU A 66 4.02 -0.08 -2.86
N LYS A 67 3.00 0.68 -2.45
CA LYS A 67 1.99 0.22 -1.49
C LYS A 67 0.86 -0.56 -2.13
N VAL A 68 0.55 -0.39 -3.42
CA VAL A 68 -0.58 -1.06 -4.08
C VAL A 68 -0.54 -2.58 -3.90
N LEU A 69 0.67 -3.19 -3.88
CA LEU A 69 0.85 -4.62 -3.68
C LEU A 69 0.41 -5.13 -2.31
N LEU A 70 0.43 -4.27 -1.28
CA LEU A 70 -0.01 -4.61 0.08
C LEU A 70 -1.53 -4.79 0.16
N TYR A 71 -2.26 -4.16 -0.76
CA TYR A 71 -3.71 -4.20 -0.86
C TYR A 71 -4.18 -5.21 -1.91
N CYS A 72 -3.29 -6.04 -2.44
CA CYS A 72 -3.61 -7.14 -3.34
C CYS A 72 -3.58 -8.48 -2.59
N LYS A 73 -4.54 -9.36 -2.86
CA LYS A 73 -4.45 -10.76 -2.44
C LYS A 73 -3.25 -11.43 -3.10
N ARG A 74 -2.73 -12.48 -2.44
CA ARG A 74 -1.49 -13.16 -2.83
C ARG A 74 -1.36 -13.44 -4.33
N HIS A 75 -2.36 -14.08 -4.93
CA HIS A 75 -2.32 -14.46 -6.35
C HIS A 75 -2.24 -13.24 -7.29
N GLN A 76 -3.03 -12.21 -7.02
CA GLN A 76 -3.08 -10.97 -7.79
C GLN A 76 -1.83 -10.13 -7.55
N ARG A 77 -1.31 -10.14 -6.33
CA ARG A 77 -0.03 -9.52 -5.98
C ARG A 77 1.08 -10.12 -6.84
N ASP A 78 1.16 -11.45 -6.97
CA ASP A 78 2.15 -12.09 -7.84
C ASP A 78 1.97 -11.63 -9.30
N ILE A 79 0.74 -11.62 -9.83
CA ILE A 79 0.45 -11.17 -11.21
C ILE A 79 0.92 -9.73 -11.45
N VAL A 80 0.68 -8.83 -10.49
CA VAL A 80 1.11 -7.42 -10.59
C VAL A 80 2.62 -7.30 -10.40
N GLN A 81 3.18 -7.92 -9.38
CA GLN A 81 4.60 -7.82 -9.04
C GLN A 81 5.52 -8.32 -10.16
N TYR A 82 5.13 -9.38 -10.87
CA TYR A 82 5.90 -9.91 -11.99
C TYR A 82 5.64 -9.19 -13.31
N SER A 83 4.68 -8.26 -13.36
CA SER A 83 4.30 -7.54 -14.55
C SER A 83 5.37 -6.52 -14.98
N ASP A 84 5.58 -6.39 -16.29
CA ASP A 84 6.53 -5.42 -16.82
C ASP A 84 6.04 -3.99 -16.60
N GLU A 85 4.73 -3.78 -16.56
CA GLU A 85 4.11 -2.49 -16.28
C GLU A 85 4.44 -2.02 -14.85
N TYR A 86 4.37 -2.92 -13.87
CA TYR A 86 4.75 -2.64 -12.49
C TYR A 86 6.24 -2.34 -12.35
N LYS A 87 7.10 -3.15 -12.97
CA LYS A 87 8.56 -2.92 -12.98
C LYS A 87 8.94 -1.61 -13.66
N ARG A 88 8.21 -1.19 -14.69
CA ARG A 88 8.38 0.11 -15.35
C ARG A 88 7.92 1.25 -14.45
N ALA A 89 6.80 1.08 -13.76
CA ALA A 89 6.27 2.08 -12.83
C ALA A 89 7.19 2.29 -11.61
N LEU A 90 7.94 1.28 -11.18
CA LEU A 90 8.92 1.42 -10.09
C LEU A 90 10.18 2.22 -10.47
N LYS A 91 10.40 2.53 -11.75
CA LYS A 91 11.50 3.41 -12.17
C LYS A 91 11.14 4.88 -11.92
N GLU A 92 12.14 5.76 -11.81
CA GLU A 92 11.95 7.19 -11.44
C GLU A 92 10.94 7.96 -12.30
N ASP A 93 10.68 7.52 -13.54
CA ASP A 93 9.71 8.15 -14.45
C ASP A 93 8.28 7.57 -14.35
N GLY A 94 8.05 6.61 -13.45
CA GLY A 94 6.80 5.90 -13.31
C GLY A 94 5.74 6.71 -12.58
N THR A 95 4.62 7.00 -13.24
CA THR A 95 3.47 7.67 -12.62
C THR A 95 2.41 6.66 -12.20
N TRP A 96 1.74 6.90 -11.05
CA TRP A 96 0.64 6.05 -10.58
C TRP A 96 -0.47 5.95 -11.63
N ASN A 97 -0.81 7.05 -12.30
CA ASN A 97 -1.85 7.07 -13.33
C ASN A 97 -1.58 6.11 -14.49
N THR A 98 -0.32 5.97 -14.91
CA THR A 98 0.06 5.02 -15.97
C THR A 98 -0.13 3.59 -15.49
N LEU A 99 0.39 3.26 -14.30
CA LEU A 99 0.21 1.94 -13.71
C LEU A 99 -1.28 1.60 -13.49
N ARG A 100 -2.06 2.56 -13.01
CA ARG A 100 -3.50 2.43 -12.78
C ARG A 100 -4.25 2.08 -14.07
N ALA A 101 -3.92 2.75 -15.18
CA ALA A 101 -4.52 2.46 -16.48
C ALA A 101 -4.18 1.04 -16.97
N GLU A 102 -2.92 0.63 -16.84
CA GLU A 102 -2.47 -0.71 -17.22
C GLU A 102 -3.10 -1.81 -16.35
N LEU A 103 -3.17 -1.61 -15.03
CA LEU A 103 -3.84 -2.54 -14.11
C LEU A 103 -5.32 -2.68 -14.46
N ARG A 104 -6.01 -1.55 -14.71
CA ARG A 104 -7.40 -1.58 -15.14
C ARG A 104 -7.57 -2.41 -16.41
N LYS A 105 -6.75 -2.16 -17.43
CA LYS A 105 -6.82 -2.89 -18.70
C LYS A 105 -6.59 -4.38 -18.51
N LYS A 106 -5.52 -4.76 -17.80
CA LYS A 106 -5.11 -6.15 -17.59
C LYS A 106 -6.18 -6.98 -16.87
N PHE A 107 -6.71 -6.46 -15.77
CA PHE A 107 -7.72 -7.20 -14.99
C PHE A 107 -9.13 -7.09 -15.57
N GLN A 108 -9.46 -6.02 -16.31
CA GLN A 108 -10.72 -5.95 -17.04
C GLN A 108 -10.75 -6.94 -18.21
N GLU A 109 -9.64 -7.12 -18.93
CA GLU A 109 -9.51 -8.12 -20.00
C GLU A 109 -9.56 -9.55 -19.43
N THR A 110 -8.91 -9.78 -18.28
CA THR A 110 -8.98 -11.08 -17.59
C THR A 110 -10.41 -11.45 -17.18
N ASP A 111 -11.20 -10.48 -16.71
CA ASP A 111 -12.60 -10.69 -16.33
C ASP A 111 -13.48 -11.02 -17.56
N SER A 112 -13.22 -10.38 -18.71
CA SER A 112 -13.89 -10.69 -19.98
C SER A 112 -13.54 -12.08 -20.54
N ILE A 113 -12.25 -12.46 -20.53
CA ILE A 113 -11.80 -13.77 -21.02
C ILE A 113 -12.37 -14.90 -20.14
N GLN A 114 -12.38 -14.73 -18.81
CA GLN A 114 -12.98 -15.70 -17.90
C GLN A 114 -14.49 -15.88 -18.11
N HIS A 115 -15.17 -14.87 -18.62
CA HIS A 115 -16.59 -14.96 -18.95
C HIS A 115 -16.86 -15.68 -20.28
N GLU A 116 -15.95 -15.55 -21.26
CA GLU A 116 -16.05 -16.16 -22.57
C GLU A 116 -15.79 -17.68 -22.52
N GLU A 117 -14.73 -18.13 -21.82
CA GLU A 117 -14.41 -19.57 -21.69
C GLU A 117 -15.51 -20.37 -20.97
N ARG A 118 -16.31 -19.71 -20.11
CA ARG A 118 -17.46 -20.35 -19.45
C ARG A 118 -18.66 -20.50 -20.36
N ALA A 119 -18.80 -19.66 -21.40
CA ALA A 119 -19.90 -19.75 -22.35
C ALA A 119 -19.69 -20.91 -23.34
N GLU A 120 -18.44 -21.16 -23.75
CA GLU A 120 -18.11 -22.23 -24.70
C GLU A 120 -18.19 -23.65 -24.11
N PHE A 121 -18.16 -23.80 -22.78
CA PHE A 121 -18.24 -25.12 -22.12
C PHE A 121 -19.67 -25.66 -21.97
N PHE A 122 -20.69 -24.92 -22.39
CA PHE A 122 -22.10 -25.28 -22.27
C PHE A 122 -22.84 -25.43 -23.62
N GLU A 123 -22.13 -25.44 -24.74
CA GLU A 123 -22.70 -25.77 -26.07
C GLU A 123 -22.54 -27.25 -26.44
#